data_AF-M5FSA8-F1
#
_entry.id   AF-M5FSA8-F1
#
_cell.length_a   1.000
_cell.length_b   1.000
_cell.length_c   1.000
_cell.angle_alpha   90.00
_cell.angle_beta   90.00
_cell.angle_gamma   90.00
#
_symmetry.space_group_name_H-M   'P 1'
#
loop_
_entity.id
_entity.type
_entity.pdbx_description
1 polymer ?
#
loop_
_entity_poly.entity_id
_entity_poly.type
_entity_poly.pdbx_seq_one_letter_code
_entity_poly.pdbx_strand_id
1 'polypeptide(L)'
;FLWPKEENLVAWVLHTHKKVFAWNEQEMGLFHSDYFDPVQIPMIEHIPWQQKNIPVPPALLPKVLKALQDKLNAGIYKPSQSSY
;
A
#
# COMPACT_ATOMS: atom_id res chain seq x y z
N PHE A 1 -22.57 -11.24 -22.88
CA PHE A 1 -22.19 -9.82 -22.75
C PHE A 1 -23.28 -9.12 -21.95
N LEU A 2 -22.96 -8.07 -21.17
CA LEU A 2 -23.97 -7.33 -20.39
C LEU A 2 -24.96 -6.62 -21.33
N TRP A 3 -26.19 -6.43 -20.87
CA TRP A 3 -27.18 -5.64 -21.58
C TRP A 3 -26.95 -4.13 -21.34
N PRO A 4 -27.39 -3.25 -22.24
CA PRO A 4 -27.22 -1.80 -22.07
C PRO A 4 -27.78 -1.27 -20.74
N LYS A 5 -28.86 -1.87 -20.22
CA LYS A 5 -29.43 -1.51 -18.91
C LYS A 5 -28.54 -1.93 -17.75
N GLU A 6 -27.88 -3.08 -17.85
CA GLU A 6 -26.97 -3.56 -16.82
C GLU A 6 -25.69 -2.72 -16.78
N GLU A 7 -25.14 -2.34 -17.93
CA GLU A 7 -24.00 -1.42 -18.01
C GLU A 7 -24.30 -0.07 -17.35
N ASN A 8 -25.48 0.49 -17.62
CA ASN A 8 -25.94 1.74 -16.98
C ASN A 8 -26.07 1.61 -15.47
N LEU A 9 -26.58 0.47 -14.98
CA LEU A 9 -26.69 0.22 -13.55
C LEU A 9 -25.30 0.14 -12.90
N VAL A 10 -24.35 -0.56 -13.50
CA VAL A 10 -22.98 -0.66 -13.00
C VAL A 10 -22.30 0.71 -12.96
N ALA A 11 -22.43 1.50 -14.03
CA ALA A 11 -21.89 2.86 -14.08
C ALA A 11 -22.48 3.74 -12.96
N TRP A 12 -23.79 3.64 -12.73
CA TRP A 12 -24.47 4.37 -11.65
C TRP A 12 -23.97 3.95 -10.27
N VAL A 13 -23.79 2.64 -10.01
CA VAL A 13 -23.26 2.12 -8.74
C VAL A 13 -21.83 2.63 -8.50
N LEU A 14 -20.95 2.53 -9.50
CA LEU A 14 -19.57 3.00 -9.42
C LEU A 14 -19.50 4.50 -9.16
N HIS A 15 -20.34 5.29 -9.83
CA HIS A 15 -20.38 6.74 -9.64
C HIS A 15 -20.90 7.12 -8.24
N THR A 16 -22.01 6.50 -7.82
CA THR A 16 -22.65 6.75 -6.52
C THR A 16 -21.72 6.39 -5.37
N HIS A 17 -20.98 5.29 -5.49
CA HIS A 17 -20.08 4.78 -4.45
C HIS A 17 -18.60 5.03 -4.75
N LYS A 18 -18.26 6.04 -5.56
CA LYS A 18 -16.88 6.29 -6.01
C LYS A 18 -15.84 6.45 -4.90
N LYS A 19 -16.26 6.83 -3.69
CA LYS A 19 -15.38 6.98 -2.51
C LYS A 19 -15.11 5.67 -1.76
N VAL A 20 -15.86 4.61 -2.06
CA VAL A 20 -15.70 3.29 -1.44
C VAL A 20 -14.59 2.50 -2.13
N PHE A 21 -14.35 2.80 -3.41
CA PHE A 21 -13.28 2.20 -4.19
C PHE A 21 -11.99 3.01 -4.04
N ALA A 22 -10.87 2.28 -3.93
CA ALA A 22 -9.55 2.87 -4.09
C ALA A 22 -9.18 2.84 -5.57
N TRP A 23 -9.09 4.01 -6.22
CA TRP A 23 -8.69 4.15 -7.61
C TRP A 23 -7.17 4.15 -7.79
N ASN A 24 -6.43 4.44 -6.71
CA ASN A 24 -4.98 4.43 -6.66
C ASN A 24 -4.50 4.03 -5.25
N GLU A 25 -3.19 3.80 -5.08
CA GLU A 25 -2.61 3.38 -3.80
C GLU A 25 -2.76 4.42 -2.67
N GLN A 26 -2.94 5.71 -3.00
CA GLN A 26 -3.13 6.78 -2.01
C GLN A 26 -4.53 6.75 -1.38
N GLU A 27 -5.50 6.15 -2.07
CA GLU A 27 -6.87 5.95 -1.59
C GLU A 27 -7.04 4.60 -0.89
N MET A 28 -5.97 3.82 -0.76
CA MET A 28 -5.99 2.57 -0.01
C MET A 28 -6.39 2.85 1.43
N GLY A 29 -7.48 2.23 1.89
CA GLY A 29 -7.95 2.38 3.26
C GLY A 29 -6.92 1.86 4.27
N LEU A 30 -6.70 2.63 5.34
CA LEU A 30 -5.96 2.19 6.50
C LEU A 30 -6.92 2.01 7.66
N PHE A 31 -6.65 1.03 8.54
CA PHE A 31 -7.37 0.94 9.79
C PHE A 31 -7.16 2.20 10.61
N HIS A 32 -8.25 2.77 11.09
CA HIS A 32 -8.20 3.97 11.90
C HIS A 32 -7.66 3.61 13.29
N SER A 33 -6.66 4.36 13.77
CA SER A 33 -5.94 4.08 15.01
C SER A 33 -6.84 4.00 16.24
N ASP A 34 -7.95 4.72 16.22
CA ASP A 34 -8.92 4.73 17.33
C ASP A 34 -9.66 3.39 17.53
N TYR A 35 -9.64 2.51 16.52
CA TYR A 35 -10.32 1.21 16.59
C TYR A 35 -9.37 0.06 16.92
N PHE A 36 -8.07 0.20 16.64
CA PHE A 36 -7.10 -0.88 16.77
C PHE A 36 -5.80 -0.36 17.37
N ASP A 37 -5.38 -0.98 18.47
CA ASP A 37 -4.06 -0.72 19.03
C ASP A 37 -2.95 -1.19 18.08
N PRO A 38 -1.78 -0.51 18.08
CA PRO A 38 -0.62 -0.97 17.32
C PRO A 38 -0.22 -2.40 17.71
N VAL A 39 0.07 -3.22 16.71
CA VAL A 39 0.57 -4.58 16.93
C VAL A 39 1.94 -4.53 17.60
N GLN A 40 2.07 -5.22 18.74
CA GLN A 40 3.35 -5.41 19.41
C GLN A 40 3.95 -6.76 19.00
N ILE A 41 5.11 -6.73 18.35
CA ILE A 41 5.84 -7.94 17.96
C ILE A 41 6.67 -8.40 19.17
N PRO A 42 6.41 -9.58 19.76
CA PRO A 42 7.21 -10.08 20.88
C PRO A 42 8.63 -10.37 20.40
N MET A 43 9.62 -9.84 21.11
CA MET A 43 11.03 -10.06 20.80
C MET A 43 11.64 -11.08 21.76
N ILE A 44 12.43 -11.99 21.20
CA ILE A 44 13.36 -12.86 21.94
C ILE A 44 14.72 -12.18 21.95
N GLU A 45 15.58 -12.44 22.93
CA GLU A 45 16.95 -11.92 22.92
C GLU A 45 17.68 -12.41 21.65
N HIS A 46 18.15 -11.47 20.83
CA HIS A 46 18.89 -11.77 19.62
C HIS A 46 19.75 -10.59 19.18
N ILE A 47 20.68 -10.88 18.27
CA ILE A 47 21.50 -9.88 17.59
C ILE A 47 20.72 -9.45 16.34
N PRO A 48 20.51 -8.14 16.09
CA PRO A 48 19.88 -7.66 14.88
C PRO A 48 20.60 -8.16 13.63
N TRP A 49 19.84 -8.68 12.67
CA TRP A 49 20.39 -9.16 11.41
C TRP A 49 20.52 -8.00 10.43
N GLN A 50 21.76 -7.65 10.06
CA GLN A 50 22.02 -6.64 9.03
C GLN A 50 22.54 -7.30 7.75
N GLN A 51 21.75 -7.24 6.68
CA GLN A 51 22.13 -7.77 5.37
C GLN A 51 22.18 -6.66 4.33
N LYS A 52 23.17 -6.72 3.45
CA LYS A 52 23.26 -5.82 2.31
C LYS A 52 22.10 -6.05 1.33
N ASN A 53 21.48 -4.97 0.86
CA ASN A 53 20.38 -5.03 -0.10
C ASN A 53 20.81 -5.74 -1.40
N ILE A 54 19.90 -6.55 -1.93
CA ILE A 54 20.08 -7.22 -3.22
C ILE A 54 20.14 -6.14 -4.33
N PRO A 55 21.13 -6.19 -5.23
CA PRO A 55 21.22 -5.21 -6.32
C PRO A 55 19.99 -5.26 -7.22
N VAL A 56 19.38 -4.11 -7.48
CA VAL A 56 18.25 -3.99 -8.40
C VAL A 56 18.79 -3.90 -9.83
N PRO A 57 18.31 -4.75 -10.77
CA PRO A 57 18.69 -4.65 -12.17
C PRO A 57 18.37 -3.26 -12.74
N PRO A 58 19.27 -2.63 -13.54
CA PRO A 58 19.05 -1.27 -14.05
C PRO A 58 17.72 -1.09 -14.81
N ALA A 59 17.31 -2.11 -15.57
CA ALA A 59 16.05 -2.10 -16.32
C ALA A 59 14.79 -2.04 -15.42
N LEU A 60 14.89 -2.46 -14.16
CA LEU A 60 13.80 -2.45 -13.20
C LEU A 60 13.83 -1.24 -12.26
N LEU A 61 14.95 -0.53 -12.19
CA LEU A 61 15.16 0.58 -11.26
C LEU A 61 14.04 1.63 -11.31
N PRO A 62 13.57 2.11 -12.49
CA PRO A 62 12.50 3.11 -12.54
C PRO A 62 11.18 2.61 -11.95
N LYS A 63 10.86 1.31 -12.15
CA LYS A 63 9.63 0.70 -11.63
C LYS A 63 9.69 0.56 -10.11
N VAL A 64 10.85 0.14 -9.58
CA VAL A 64 11.06 0.01 -8.13
C VAL A 64 10.99 1.37 -7.46
N LEU A 65 11.62 2.40 -8.02
CA LEU A 65 11.56 3.77 -7.48
C LEU A 65 10.13 4.31 -7.46
N LYS A 66 9.36 4.10 -8.54
CA LYS A 66 7.95 4.49 -8.57
C LYS A 66 7.13 3.81 -7.47
N ALA A 67 7.26 2.49 -7.32
CA ALA A 67 6.55 1.74 -6.29
C ALA A 67 6.94 2.19 -4.86
N LEU A 68 8.20 2.54 -4.63
CA LEU A 68 8.64 3.09 -3.34
C LEU A 68 8.01 4.48 -3.09
N GLN A 69 8.00 5.34 -4.10
CA GLN A 69 7.41 6.67 -3.99
C GLN A 69 5.90 6.62 -3.76
N ASP A 70 5.18 5.72 -4.44
CA ASP A 70 3.75 5.52 -4.25
C ASP A 70 3.43 5.07 -2.81
N LYS A 71 4.22 4.16 -2.24
CA LYS A 71 4.09 3.72 -0.83
C LYS A 71 4.44 4.80 0.20
N LEU A 72 5.40 5.66 -0.10
CA LEU A 72 5.72 6.82 0.74
C LEU A 72 4.58 7.84 0.71
N ASN A 73 4.04 8.14 -0.48
CA ASN A 73 2.91 9.06 -0.66
C ASN A 73 1.63 8.54 0.03
N ALA A 74 1.40 7.23 0.00
CA ALA A 74 0.30 6.59 0.73
C ALA A 74 0.51 6.56 2.26
N GLY A 75 1.67 6.98 2.78
CA GLY A 75 1.98 7.02 4.21
C GLY A 75 2.26 5.65 4.84
N ILE A 76 2.34 4.59 4.04
CA ILE A 76 2.63 3.21 4.49
C ILE A 76 4.08 3.10 4.93
N TYR A 77 5.00 3.65 4.13
CA TYR A 77 6.43 3.65 4.42
C TYR A 77 6.85 4.96 5.07
N LYS A 78 7.77 4.87 6.03
CA LYS A 78 8.36 6.01 6.72
C LYS A 78 9.87 5.83 6.81
N PRO A 79 10.67 6.90 6.69
CA PRO A 79 12.10 6.83 6.95
C PRO A 79 12.37 6.38 8.39
N SER A 80 13.37 5.51 8.57
CA SER A 80 13.78 5.01 9.88
C SER A 80 15.29 4.79 9.93
N GLN A 81 15.87 4.90 11.11
CA GLN A 81 17.23 4.45 11.40
C GLN A 81 17.13 3.26 12.35
N SER A 82 17.43 2.07 11.83
CA SER A 82 17.23 0.79 12.51
C SER A 82 18.53 -0.02 12.47
N SER A 83 18.72 -0.88 13.47
CA SER A 83 19.78 -1.90 13.49
C SER A 83 19.47 -3.11 12.60
N TYR A 84 18.21 -3.28 12.21
CA TYR A 84 17.72 -4.15 11.12
C TYR A 84 17.64 -3.39 9.80
#